data_AF-A0A6G1YX02-F1
#
_entry.id   AF-A0A6G1YX02-F1
#
_cell.length_a   1.000
_cell.length_b   1.000
_cell.length_c   1.000
_cell.angle_alpha   90.00
_cell.angle_beta   90.00
_cell.angle_gamma   90.00
#
_symmetry.space_group_name_H-M   'P 1'
#
loop_
_entity.id
_entity.type
_entity.pdbx_description
1 polymer ?
#
loop_
_entity_poly.entity_id
_entity_poly.type
_entity_poly.pdbx_seq_one_letter_code
_entity_poly.pdbx_strand_id
1 'polypeptide(L)'
;MITVLAGGTGSIKLIRGLASQFSDITVVSNVADNIWLYGLYICPDIDTVIYGLADILDLRQGWGIKNDSFECLGQMEMLGEQTWFKLGDKDLAMHLLRTNMLKSGKSLSYITERMRDKYAVSSIIIPATDDPVETKVLTDKGEMHIQEFWVKHRAQPPVVSIRYEGAERARINPKVIQAIRRSELI
;
A
#
# COMPACT_ATOMS: atom_id res chain seq x y z
N MET A 1 -3.57 -20.99 11.60
CA MET A 1 -3.23 -19.80 10.79
C MET A 1 -4.42 -19.28 9.99
N ILE A 2 -4.64 -17.97 10.00
CA ILE A 2 -5.61 -17.27 9.14
C ILE A 2 -4.84 -16.43 8.11
N THR A 3 -5.15 -16.58 6.83
CA THR A 3 -4.67 -15.67 5.78
C THR A 3 -5.75 -14.66 5.45
N VAL A 4 -5.40 -13.40 5.23
CA VAL A 4 -6.35 -12.36 4.79
C VAL A 4 -5.83 -11.74 3.50
N LEU A 5 -6.64 -11.77 2.44
CA LEU A 5 -6.38 -11.00 1.22
C LEU A 5 -6.85 -9.55 1.46
N ALA A 6 -5.94 -8.59 1.37
CA ALA A 6 -6.17 -7.22 1.83
C ALA A 6 -5.88 -6.20 0.75
N GLY A 7 -6.78 -5.23 0.62
CA GLY A 7 -6.64 -4.04 -0.21
C GLY A 7 -7.58 -2.95 0.29
N GLY A 8 -7.16 -1.70 0.14
CA GLY A 8 -7.88 -0.52 0.61
C GLY A 8 -8.06 -0.43 2.13
N THR A 9 -8.68 0.67 2.54
CA THR A 9 -8.86 1.06 3.95
C THR A 9 -9.93 0.25 4.70
N GLY A 10 -10.75 -0.54 3.99
CA GLY A 10 -11.74 -1.43 4.60
C GLY A 10 -11.10 -2.65 5.26
N SER A 11 -10.10 -3.25 4.59
CA SER A 11 -9.46 -4.50 5.02
C SER A 11 -8.78 -4.37 6.39
N ILE A 12 -8.14 -3.23 6.67
CA ILE A 12 -7.43 -3.02 7.95
C ILE A 12 -8.36 -3.04 9.16
N LYS A 13 -9.64 -2.67 9.01
CA LYS A 13 -10.62 -2.76 10.11
C LYS A 13 -10.86 -4.21 10.52
N LEU A 14 -11.01 -5.10 9.53
CA LEU A 14 -11.14 -6.54 9.74
C LEU A 14 -9.85 -7.13 10.32
N ILE A 15 -8.70 -6.79 9.74
CA ILE A 15 -7.39 -7.29 10.17
C ILE A 15 -7.11 -6.93 11.63
N ARG A 16 -7.39 -5.69 12.07
CA ARG A 16 -7.24 -5.29 13.49
C ARG A 16 -8.18 -6.08 14.41
N GLY A 17 -9.42 -6.30 13.98
CA GLY A 17 -10.38 -7.13 14.71
C GLY A 17 -9.86 -8.55 14.90
N LEU A 18 -9.41 -9.19 13.81
CA LEU A 18 -8.83 -10.53 13.87
C LEU A 18 -7.55 -10.57 14.72
N ALA A 19 -6.63 -9.61 14.55
CA ALA A 19 -5.36 -9.57 15.29
C ALA A 19 -5.55 -9.36 16.79
N SER A 20 -6.69 -8.81 17.21
CA SER A 20 -7.05 -8.73 18.63
C SER A 20 -7.46 -10.07 19.25
N GLN A 21 -7.85 -11.04 18.43
CA GLN A 21 -8.36 -12.36 18.85
C GLN A 21 -7.40 -13.51 18.52
N PHE A 22 -6.59 -13.35 17.48
CA PHE A 22 -5.70 -14.39 16.95
C PHE A 22 -4.28 -13.85 16.78
N SER A 23 -3.29 -14.65 17.17
CA SER A 23 -1.87 -14.33 17.03
C SER A 23 -1.26 -14.74 15.68
N ASP A 24 -1.88 -15.70 14.99
CA ASP A 24 -1.34 -16.33 13.78
C ASP A 24 -2.08 -15.86 12.52
N ILE A 25 -1.84 -14.59 12.17
CA ILE A 25 -2.43 -13.91 11.01
C ILE A 25 -1.35 -13.58 9.98
N THR A 26 -1.64 -13.94 8.73
CA THR A 26 -0.86 -13.54 7.56
C THR A 26 -1.71 -12.66 6.65
N VAL A 27 -1.24 -11.47 6.32
CA VAL A 27 -1.89 -10.54 5.40
C VAL A 27 -1.21 -10.61 4.04
N VAL A 28 -1.96 -10.89 2.99
CA VAL A 28 -1.52 -10.77 1.60
C VAL A 28 -2.00 -9.43 1.07
N SER A 29 -1.09 -8.48 0.93
CA SER A 29 -1.42 -7.11 0.57
C SER A 29 -1.45 -6.92 -0.94
N ASN A 30 -2.49 -6.23 -1.42
CA ASN A 30 -2.56 -5.67 -2.76
C ASN A 30 -1.33 -4.80 -3.05
N VAL A 31 -0.87 -4.86 -4.29
CA VAL A 31 0.25 -4.07 -4.82
C VAL A 31 -0.15 -3.26 -6.05
N ALA A 32 -1.33 -3.48 -6.60
CA ALA A 32 -1.79 -2.84 -7.83
C ALA A 32 -2.12 -1.34 -7.64
N ASP A 33 -2.12 -0.87 -6.40
CA ASP A 33 -2.33 0.53 -6.02
C ASP A 33 -1.00 1.25 -5.74
N ASN A 34 0.13 0.54 -5.81
CA ASN A 34 1.45 1.12 -5.65
C ASN A 34 1.73 2.08 -6.81
N ILE A 35 2.42 3.18 -6.52
CA ILE A 35 2.66 4.24 -7.52
C ILE A 35 4.03 4.87 -7.33
N TRP A 36 4.67 5.21 -8.44
CA TRP A 36 5.79 6.15 -8.45
C TRP A 36 5.27 7.59 -8.51
N LEU A 37 5.46 8.36 -7.44
CA LEU A 37 5.03 9.75 -7.34
C LEU A 37 6.04 10.58 -6.54
N TYR A 38 6.28 11.82 -6.96
CA TYR A 38 7.29 12.72 -6.37
C TYR A 38 8.71 12.09 -6.29
N GLY A 39 9.03 11.18 -7.20
CA GLY A 39 10.30 10.43 -7.19
C GLY A 39 10.39 9.31 -6.15
N LEU A 40 9.28 8.99 -5.49
CA LEU A 40 9.15 7.98 -4.43
C LEU A 40 8.25 6.83 -4.89
N TYR A 41 8.52 5.63 -4.37
CA TYR A 41 7.64 4.48 -4.53
C TYR A 41 6.74 4.35 -3.30
N ILE A 42 5.44 4.53 -3.51
CA ILE A 42 4.41 4.57 -2.47
C ILE A 42 3.62 3.26 -2.54
N CYS A 43 3.34 2.64 -1.40
CA CYS A 43 2.61 1.37 -1.31
C CYS A 43 1.41 1.48 -0.36
N PRO A 44 0.30 2.14 -0.77
CA PRO A 44 -0.75 2.58 0.14
C PRO A 44 -1.37 1.46 0.99
N ASP A 45 -1.63 0.31 0.39
CA ASP A 45 -2.27 -0.82 1.09
C ASP A 45 -1.32 -1.50 2.08
N ILE A 46 -0.05 -1.71 1.69
CA ILE A 46 0.98 -2.25 2.57
C ILE A 46 1.18 -1.32 3.77
N ASP A 47 1.30 -0.01 3.50
CA ASP A 47 1.55 1.01 4.52
C ASP A 47 0.36 1.11 5.49
N THR A 48 -0.86 1.11 4.97
CA THR A 48 -2.08 1.10 5.78
C THR A 48 -2.15 -0.12 6.71
N VAL A 49 -1.77 -1.30 6.22
CA VAL A 49 -1.73 -2.52 7.06
C VAL A 49 -0.67 -2.40 8.15
N ILE A 50 0.55 -1.96 7.81
CA ILE A 50 1.63 -1.78 8.78
C ILE A 50 1.20 -0.77 9.85
N TYR A 51 0.73 0.41 9.45
CA TYR A 51 0.34 1.47 10.37
C TYR A 51 -0.84 1.07 11.24
N GLY A 52 -1.82 0.35 10.68
CA GLY A 52 -3.00 -0.09 11.41
C GLY A 52 -2.69 -1.16 12.45
N LEU A 53 -1.77 -2.08 12.16
CA LEU A 53 -1.32 -3.11 13.10
C LEU A 53 -0.31 -2.57 14.13
N ALA A 54 0.45 -1.53 13.79
CA ALA A 54 1.35 -0.83 14.71
C ALA A 54 0.63 0.20 15.60
N ASP A 55 -0.70 0.32 15.49
CA ASP A 55 -1.54 1.31 16.18
C ASP A 55 -1.10 2.77 15.94
N ILE A 56 -0.54 3.08 14.77
CA ILE A 56 -0.14 4.44 14.38
C ILE A 56 -0.92 5.00 13.20
N LEU A 57 -1.86 4.25 12.62
CA LEU A 57 -2.73 4.72 11.54
C LEU A 57 -3.57 5.93 11.99
N ASP A 58 -3.69 6.95 11.13
CA ASP A 58 -4.70 7.99 11.31
C ASP A 58 -6.10 7.41 11.01
N LEU A 59 -6.83 7.06 12.07
CA LEU A 59 -8.17 6.49 11.95
C LEU A 59 -9.23 7.49 11.46
N ARG A 60 -8.98 8.80 11.55
CA ARG A 60 -9.93 9.81 11.05
C ARG A 60 -9.88 9.88 9.52
N GLN A 61 -8.68 9.84 8.96
CA GLN A 61 -8.47 9.83 7.51
C GLN A 61 -8.60 8.43 6.90
N GLY A 62 -8.28 7.40 7.68
CA GLY A 62 -8.29 5.99 7.26
C GLY A 62 -7.01 5.54 6.56
N TRP A 63 -6.03 6.43 6.42
CA TRP A 63 -4.72 6.23 5.78
C TRP A 63 -3.70 7.17 6.43
N GLY A 64 -2.40 6.92 6.22
CA GLY A 64 -1.31 7.74 6.77
C GLY A 64 -1.10 7.56 8.28
N ILE A 65 -0.14 8.31 8.84
CA ILE A 65 0.27 8.20 10.25
C ILE A 65 -0.48 9.24 11.11
N LYS A 66 -0.90 8.84 12.32
CA LYS A 66 -1.54 9.73 13.29
C LYS A 66 -0.57 10.81 13.78
N ASN A 67 -1.09 12.03 13.94
CA ASN A 67 -0.31 13.22 14.32
C ASN A 67 0.87 13.48 13.37
N ASP A 68 0.69 13.24 12.07
CA ASP A 68 1.67 13.61 11.05
C ASP A 68 1.48 15.08 10.62
N SER A 69 2.55 15.68 10.10
CA SER A 69 2.55 17.02 9.51
C SER A 69 2.69 16.93 7.99
N PHE A 70 2.45 18.03 7.28
CA PHE A 70 2.52 18.09 5.81
C PHE A 70 3.42 19.23 5.35
N GLU A 71 4.45 19.57 6.13
CA GLU A 71 5.30 20.73 5.88
C GLU A 71 6.12 20.53 4.59
N CYS A 72 6.68 19.33 4.37
CA CYS A 72 7.40 19.03 3.15
C CYS A 72 6.49 19.17 1.92
N LEU A 73 5.26 18.65 2.01
CA LEU A 73 4.28 18.75 0.93
C LEU A 73 3.90 20.23 0.67
N GLY A 74 3.72 21.03 1.72
CA GLY A 74 3.46 22.47 1.58
C GLY A 74 4.61 23.22 0.89
N GLN A 75 5.86 22.86 1.19
CA GLN A 75 7.03 23.41 0.50
C GLN A 75 7.07 22.98 -0.97
N MET A 76 6.73 21.73 -1.29
CA MET A 76 6.64 21.26 -2.67
C MET A 76 5.58 22.02 -3.48
N GLU A 77 4.40 22.27 -2.89
CA GLU A 77 3.36 23.07 -3.52
C GLU A 77 3.82 24.50 -3.81
N MET A 78 4.48 25.14 -2.84
CA MET A 78 5.07 26.48 -3.02
C MET A 78 6.10 26.51 -4.16
N LEU A 79 6.85 25.41 -4.36
CA LEU A 79 7.82 25.25 -5.44
C LEU A 79 7.20 24.85 -6.79
N GLY A 80 5.88 24.68 -6.86
CA GLY A 80 5.12 24.45 -8.10
C GLY A 80 4.75 22.98 -8.38
N GLU A 81 4.98 22.06 -7.45
CA GLU A 81 4.58 20.66 -7.61
C GLU A 81 3.07 20.46 -7.40
N GLN A 82 2.46 19.50 -8.11
CA GLN A 82 1.04 19.19 -7.93
C GLN A 82 0.84 18.23 -6.74
N THR A 83 0.44 18.76 -5.59
CA THR A 83 0.33 18.00 -4.33
C THR A 83 -1.02 17.29 -4.14
N TRP A 84 -1.56 16.70 -5.21
CA TRP A 84 -2.88 16.06 -5.20
C TRP A 84 -2.92 14.76 -4.37
N PHE A 85 -1.77 14.11 -4.17
CA PHE A 85 -1.60 13.00 -3.25
C PHE A 85 -0.90 13.49 -1.99
N LYS A 86 -1.55 13.32 -0.83
CA LYS A 86 -1.03 13.80 0.44
C LYS A 86 -0.05 12.78 1.04
N LEU A 87 1.18 13.22 1.26
CA LEU A 87 2.20 12.49 2.02
C LEU A 87 2.57 13.31 3.25
N GLY A 88 2.41 12.72 4.42
CA GLY A 88 2.86 13.33 5.67
C GLY A 88 4.37 13.20 5.86
N ASP A 89 4.95 13.99 6.76
CA ASP A 89 6.41 14.04 6.96
C ASP A 89 6.97 12.75 7.60
N LYS A 90 6.21 12.09 8.48
CA LYS A 90 6.57 10.75 8.99
C LYS A 90 6.39 9.69 7.92
N ASP A 91 5.30 9.77 7.15
CA ASP A 91 5.03 8.85 6.03
C ASP A 91 6.10 8.95 4.95
N LEU A 92 6.59 10.16 4.67
CA LEU A 92 7.67 10.45 3.75
C LEU A 92 8.94 9.65 4.10
N ALA A 93 9.26 9.47 5.39
CA ALA A 93 10.40 8.66 5.81
C ALA A 93 10.27 7.20 5.38
N MET A 94 9.06 6.62 5.45
CA MET A 94 8.75 5.27 4.98
C MET A 94 9.08 5.14 3.49
N HIS A 95 8.60 6.09 2.69
CA HIS A 95 8.75 6.08 1.24
C HIS A 95 10.19 6.34 0.79
N LEU A 96 10.91 7.25 1.45
CA LEU A 96 12.33 7.51 1.18
C LEU A 96 13.18 6.25 1.39
N LEU A 97 13.00 5.59 2.54
CA LEU A 97 13.76 4.37 2.86
C LEU A 97 13.39 3.22 1.93
N ARG A 98 12.10 3.02 1.64
CA ARG A 98 11.65 2.02 0.63
C ARG A 98 12.27 2.28 -0.73
N THR A 99 12.19 3.50 -1.21
CA THR A 99 12.68 3.90 -2.53
C THR A 99 14.19 3.67 -2.64
N ASN A 100 14.95 4.04 -1.62
CA ASN A 100 16.40 3.79 -1.59
C ASN A 100 16.71 2.29 -1.60
N MET A 101 15.96 1.48 -0.85
CA MET A 101 16.16 0.02 -0.84
C MET A 101 15.82 -0.61 -2.20
N LEU A 102 14.71 -0.20 -2.84
CA LEU A 102 14.36 -0.65 -4.20
C LEU A 102 15.44 -0.30 -5.21
N LYS A 103 15.93 0.95 -5.19
CA LYS A 103 17.03 1.39 -6.06
C LYS A 103 18.33 0.63 -5.82
N SER A 104 18.54 0.09 -4.62
CA SER A 104 19.66 -0.80 -4.30
C SER A 104 19.41 -2.29 -4.62
N GLY A 105 18.31 -2.62 -5.31
CA GLY A 105 18.00 -3.97 -5.76
C GLY A 105 17.32 -4.87 -4.71
N LYS A 106 16.83 -4.31 -3.60
CA LYS A 106 16.02 -5.08 -2.64
C LYS A 106 14.60 -5.27 -3.17
N SER A 107 14.03 -6.46 -2.98
CA SER A 107 12.65 -6.72 -3.39
C SER A 107 11.62 -6.09 -2.44
N LEU A 108 10.40 -5.86 -2.93
CA LEU A 108 9.32 -5.28 -2.12
C LEU A 108 9.03 -6.14 -0.88
N SER A 109 9.05 -7.46 -1.01
CA SER A 109 8.88 -8.41 0.10
C SER A 109 9.92 -8.25 1.19
N TYR A 110 11.20 -8.09 0.83
CA TYR A 110 12.26 -7.83 1.81
C TYR A 110 12.01 -6.50 2.54
N ILE A 111 11.62 -5.47 1.80
CA ILE A 111 11.39 -4.13 2.35
C ILE A 111 10.18 -4.14 3.28
N THR A 112 9.06 -4.73 2.86
CA THR A 112 7.85 -4.89 3.66
C THR A 112 8.14 -5.62 4.96
N GLU A 113 8.88 -6.72 4.92
CA GLU A 113 9.29 -7.47 6.11
C GLU A 113 10.14 -6.61 7.05
N ARG A 114 11.11 -5.89 6.51
CA ARG A 114 11.97 -4.99 7.29
C ARG A 114 11.18 -3.86 7.95
N MET A 115 10.21 -3.26 7.25
CA MET A 115 9.37 -2.21 7.82
C MET A 115 8.43 -2.78 8.89
N ARG A 116 7.78 -3.91 8.61
CA ARG A 116 6.97 -4.65 9.58
C ARG A 116 7.73 -4.88 10.89
N ASP A 117 8.97 -5.37 10.81
CA ASP A 117 9.85 -5.59 11.97
C ASP A 117 10.15 -4.29 12.73
N LYS A 118 10.46 -3.19 12.02
CA LYS A 118 10.77 -1.90 12.64
C LYS A 118 9.59 -1.26 13.36
N TYR A 119 8.38 -1.54 12.91
CA TYR A 119 7.14 -1.12 13.59
C TYR A 119 6.64 -2.16 14.61
N ALA A 120 7.40 -3.22 14.89
CA ALA A 120 7.05 -4.27 15.84
C ALA A 120 5.69 -4.94 15.56
N VAL A 121 5.30 -5.05 14.28
CA VAL A 121 4.05 -5.68 13.87
C VAL A 121 4.22 -7.20 13.87
N SER A 122 3.43 -7.91 14.69
CA SER A 122 3.54 -9.38 14.83
C SER A 122 2.95 -10.16 13.66
N SER A 123 1.86 -9.69 13.06
CA SER A 123 1.24 -10.37 11.91
C SER A 123 2.15 -10.32 10.69
N ILE A 124 2.27 -11.42 9.95
CA ILE A 124 3.09 -11.46 8.73
C ILE A 124 2.40 -10.64 7.64
N ILE A 125 3.15 -9.83 6.91
CA ILE A 125 2.63 -9.03 5.79
C ILE A 125 3.42 -9.38 4.54
N ILE A 126 2.73 -9.86 3.51
CA ILE A 126 3.31 -10.37 2.28
C ILE A 126 2.71 -9.57 1.10
N PRO A 127 3.52 -8.84 0.31
CA PRO A 127 3.05 -8.30 -0.96
C PRO A 127 2.62 -9.43 -1.88
N ALA A 128 1.49 -9.27 -2.58
CA ALA A 128 0.97 -10.29 -3.51
C ALA A 128 2.01 -10.74 -4.55
N THR A 129 2.85 -9.80 -5.00
CA THR A 129 4.01 -10.03 -5.86
C THR A 129 5.09 -8.98 -5.58
N ASP A 130 6.34 -9.29 -5.96
CA ASP A 130 7.44 -8.33 -6.04
C ASP A 130 7.52 -7.65 -7.43
N ASP A 131 6.80 -8.18 -8.42
CA ASP A 131 6.75 -7.64 -9.78
C ASP A 131 5.83 -6.41 -9.85
N PRO A 132 6.10 -5.46 -10.77
CA PRO A 132 5.24 -4.31 -10.96
C PRO A 132 3.87 -4.73 -11.49
N VAL A 133 2.83 -4.32 -10.79
CA VAL A 133 1.44 -4.44 -11.21
C VAL A 133 0.75 -3.12 -10.88
N GLU A 134 -0.02 -2.58 -11.81
CA GLU A 134 -0.77 -1.33 -11.60
C GLU A 134 -2.21 -1.46 -12.07
N THR A 135 -3.16 -0.98 -11.27
CA THR A 135 -4.56 -0.84 -11.66
C THR A 135 -4.70 0.43 -12.50
N LYS A 136 -4.99 0.27 -13.79
CA LYS A 136 -5.28 1.36 -14.73
C LYS A 136 -6.79 1.48 -14.94
N VAL A 137 -7.28 2.72 -14.88
CA VAL A 137 -8.69 3.05 -15.10
C VAL A 137 -8.81 3.80 -16.42
N LEU A 138 -9.53 3.23 -17.38
CA LEU A 138 -9.89 3.92 -18.61
C LEU A 138 -11.18 4.70 -18.39
N THR A 139 -11.14 6.00 -18.71
CA THR A 139 -12.28 6.92 -18.61
C THR A 139 -12.49 7.64 -19.95
N ASP A 140 -13.53 8.46 -20.02
CA ASP A 140 -13.75 9.39 -21.15
C ASP A 140 -12.65 10.46 -21.29
N LYS A 141 -11.86 10.69 -20.24
CA LYS A 141 -10.72 11.63 -20.21
C LYS A 141 -9.37 10.96 -20.50
N GLY A 142 -9.37 9.67 -20.83
CA GLY A 142 -8.17 8.87 -21.04
C GLY A 142 -7.91 7.86 -19.92
N GLU A 143 -6.80 7.16 -20.05
CA GLU A 143 -6.32 6.19 -19.07
C GLU A 143 -5.51 6.89 -17.97
N MET A 144 -5.71 6.46 -16.72
CA MET A 144 -5.01 7.00 -15.56
C MET A 144 -4.76 5.91 -14.51
N HIS A 145 -3.83 6.16 -13.59
CA HIS A 145 -3.61 5.26 -12.46
C HIS A 145 -4.82 5.30 -11.50
N ILE A 146 -5.12 4.20 -10.79
CA ILE A 146 -6.24 4.14 -9.84
C ILE A 146 -6.19 5.26 -8.78
N GLN A 147 -4.98 5.62 -8.31
CA GLN A 147 -4.80 6.74 -7.37
C GLN A 147 -5.14 8.09 -7.99
N GLU A 148 -4.83 8.33 -9.27
CA GLU A 148 -5.23 9.55 -9.94
C GLU A 148 -6.75 9.59 -10.10
N PHE A 149 -7.36 8.49 -10.50
CA PHE A 149 -8.82 8.38 -10.60
C PHE A 149 -9.51 8.68 -9.26
N TRP A 150 -9.08 8.00 -8.20
CA TRP A 150 -9.75 8.05 -6.90
C TRP A 150 -9.43 9.32 -6.11
N VAL A 151 -8.16 9.74 -6.10
CA VAL A 151 -7.69 10.87 -5.27
C VAL A 151 -7.76 12.18 -6.05
N LYS A 152 -7.06 12.27 -7.20
CA LYS A 152 -6.98 13.51 -7.98
C LYS A 152 -8.32 13.88 -8.61
N HIS A 153 -9.01 12.89 -9.20
CA HIS A 153 -10.28 13.09 -9.90
C HIS A 153 -11.51 12.71 -9.09
N ARG A 154 -11.35 12.31 -7.82
CA ARG A 154 -12.43 12.03 -6.86
C ARG A 154 -13.48 11.04 -7.40
N ALA A 155 -13.02 10.06 -8.18
CA ALA A 155 -13.86 9.06 -8.84
C ALA A 155 -15.00 9.64 -9.70
N GLN A 156 -14.85 10.89 -10.18
CA GLN A 156 -15.89 11.57 -10.96
C GLN A 156 -15.98 11.15 -12.43
N PRO A 157 -14.87 10.96 -13.17
CA PRO A 157 -14.97 10.56 -14.57
C PRO A 157 -15.67 9.20 -14.73
N PRO A 158 -16.57 9.03 -15.71
CA PRO A 158 -17.17 7.73 -15.97
C PRO A 158 -16.13 6.67 -16.34
N VAL A 159 -16.18 5.52 -15.66
CA VAL A 159 -15.29 4.39 -15.94
C VAL A 159 -15.79 3.64 -17.16
N VAL A 160 -14.90 3.45 -18.14
CA VAL A 160 -15.13 2.64 -19.34
C VAL A 160 -14.65 1.21 -19.12
N SER A 161 -13.45 1.04 -18.59
CA SER A 161 -12.87 -0.28 -18.26
C SER A 161 -11.77 -0.16 -17.22
N ILE A 162 -11.41 -1.29 -16.60
CA ILE A 162 -10.28 -1.42 -15.67
C ILE A 162 -9.34 -2.48 -16.23
N ARG A 163 -8.03 -2.20 -16.18
CA ARG A 163 -6.97 -3.12 -16.61
C ARG A 163 -5.92 -3.24 -15.50
N TYR A 164 -5.30 -4.40 -15.40
CA TYR A 164 -4.21 -4.67 -14.46
C TYR A 164 -2.92 -4.81 -15.26
N GLU A 165 -2.21 -3.71 -15.42
CA GLU A 165 -0.99 -3.67 -16.22
C GLU A 165 0.11 -4.48 -15.52
N GLY A 166 0.71 -5.44 -16.24
CA GLY A 166 1.79 -6.31 -15.74
C GLY A 166 1.31 -7.57 -15.03
N ALA A 167 0.02 -7.68 -14.70
CA ALA A 167 -0.52 -8.83 -13.96
C ALA A 167 -0.33 -10.17 -14.68
N GLU A 168 -0.36 -10.19 -16.01
CA GLU A 168 -0.19 -11.40 -16.81
C GLU A 168 1.24 -11.96 -16.81
N ARG A 169 2.22 -11.12 -16.42
CA ARG A 169 3.64 -11.48 -16.34
C ARG A 169 4.12 -11.61 -14.90
N ALA A 170 3.39 -11.01 -13.97
CA ALA A 170 3.71 -11.02 -12.56
C ALA A 170 3.70 -12.44 -12.00
N ARG A 171 4.69 -12.74 -11.17
CA ARG A 171 4.81 -13.99 -10.44
C ARG A 171 4.28 -13.77 -9.05
N ILE A 172 3.32 -14.61 -8.66
CA ILE A 172 2.86 -14.63 -7.27
C ILE A 172 4.05 -14.84 -6.33
N ASN A 173 4.07 -14.07 -5.24
CA ASN A 173 5.08 -14.23 -4.22
C ASN A 173 5.01 -15.66 -3.64
N PRO A 174 6.10 -16.45 -3.67
CA PRO A 174 6.06 -17.85 -3.22
C PRO A 174 5.57 -18.02 -1.78
N LYS A 175 5.80 -17.02 -0.90
CA LYS A 175 5.30 -17.04 0.48
C LYS A 175 3.77 -16.95 0.55
N VAL A 176 3.11 -16.31 -0.43
CA VAL A 176 1.64 -16.25 -0.51
C VAL A 176 1.05 -17.64 -0.75
N ILE A 177 1.62 -18.42 -1.68
CA ILE A 177 1.17 -19.80 -1.93
C ILE A 177 1.30 -20.64 -0.65
N GLN A 178 2.41 -20.50 0.06
CA GLN A 178 2.64 -21.21 1.32
C GLN A 178 1.64 -20.79 2.40
N ALA A 179 1.35 -19.50 2.51
CA ALA A 179 0.38 -18.97 3.45
C ALA A 179 -1.02 -19.54 3.17
N ILE A 180 -1.50 -19.44 1.93
CA ILE A 180 -2.79 -19.99 1.50
C ILE A 180 -2.91 -21.49 1.82
N ARG A 181 -1.90 -22.29 1.47
CA ARG A 181 -1.94 -23.76 1.68
C ARG A 181 -1.93 -24.19 3.15
N ARG A 182 -1.33 -23.39 4.03
CA ARG A 182 -1.23 -23.70 5.47
C ARG A 182 -2.36 -23.08 6.28
N SER A 183 -3.21 -22.29 5.66
CA SER A 183 -4.30 -21.60 6.36
C SER A 183 -5.46 -22.53 6.61
N GLU A 184 -6.03 -22.43 7.81
CA GLU A 184 -7.30 -23.07 8.16
C GLU A 184 -8.48 -22.24 7.62
N LEU A 185 -8.26 -20.93 7.44
CA LEU A 185 -9.22 -19.97 6.89
C LEU A 185 -8.51 -18.92 6.05
N ILE A 186 -9.14 -18.53 4.93
CA ILE A 186 -8.71 -17.46 4.01
C ILE A 186 -9.86 -16.46 3.86
#